data_AF-A0A1H5IX47-F1
#
_entry.id   AF-A0A1H5IX47-F1
#
_cell.length_a   1.000
_cell.length_b   1.000
_cell.length_c   1.000
_cell.angle_alpha   90.00
_cell.angle_beta   90.00
_cell.angle_gamma   90.00
#
_symmetry.space_group_name_H-M   'P 1'
#
loop_
_entity.id
_entity.type
_entity.pdbx_description
1 polymer ?
#
loop_
_entity_poly.entity_id
_entity_poly.type
_entity_poly.pdbx_seq_one_letter_code
_entity_poly.pdbx_strand_id
1 'polypeptide(L)'
;MTTRTFRVTVRGVFDGLGAEQRAELLSHAAEHDVLRAAFTPEGHLSYDITARPAFTFRFQDTGEEEEDILVATERAEETARAWLTERGYGYKNLRSSAEDLSQAPLSKRQRRAAAQRQD
;
A
#
# COMPACT_ATOMS: atom_id res chain seq x y z
N MET A 1 6.63 -25.70 2.62
CA MET A 1 5.72 -24.56 2.86
C MET A 1 5.83 -23.64 1.65
N THR A 2 4.71 -23.17 1.12
CA THR A 2 4.69 -22.31 -0.07
C THR A 2 4.51 -20.87 0.40
N THR A 3 5.50 -20.02 0.16
CA THR A 3 5.38 -18.59 0.49
C THR A 3 4.31 -17.94 -0.39
N ARG A 4 3.32 -17.33 0.25
CA ARG A 4 2.30 -16.48 -0.38
C ARG A 4 2.77 -15.03 -0.34
N THR A 5 2.41 -14.26 -1.36
CA THR A 5 2.72 -12.82 -1.42
C THR A 5 1.41 -12.04 -1.46
N PHE A 6 1.25 -11.16 -0.49
CA PHE A 6 0.06 -10.32 -0.35
C PHE A 6 0.38 -8.89 -0.79
N ARG A 7 -0.58 -8.27 -1.46
CA ARG A 7 -0.58 -6.84 -1.74
C ARG A 7 -1.74 -6.20 -1.02
N VAL A 8 -1.44 -5.28 -0.11
CA VAL A 8 -2.46 -4.54 0.62
C VAL A 8 -2.45 -3.10 0.15
N THR A 9 -3.64 -2.58 -0.15
CA THR A 9 -3.85 -1.17 -0.46
C THR A 9 -4.73 -0.54 0.60
N VAL A 10 -4.22 0.47 1.29
CA VAL A 10 -4.96 1.27 2.27
C VAL A 10 -5.23 2.64 1.66
N ARG A 11 -6.51 3.03 1.58
CA ARG A 11 -6.95 4.31 1.00
C ARG A 11 -7.66 5.14 2.04
N GLY A 12 -7.52 6.45 1.93
CA GLY A 12 -8.23 7.39 2.79
C GLY A 12 -8.21 8.78 2.22
N VAL A 13 -8.75 9.71 3.00
CA VAL A 13 -8.81 11.13 2.66
C VAL A 13 -8.23 11.90 3.83
N PHE A 14 -7.25 12.77 3.56
CA PHE A 14 -6.76 13.75 4.52
C PHE A 14 -7.91 14.66 4.96
N ASP A 15 -7.98 14.95 6.26
CA ASP A 15 -9.06 15.72 6.86
C ASP A 15 -8.50 16.83 7.75
N GLY A 16 -9.12 18.00 7.71
CA GLY A 16 -8.74 19.13 8.57
C GLY A 16 -7.31 19.67 8.36
N LEU A 17 -6.71 19.52 7.17
CA LEU A 17 -5.35 19.98 6.91
C LEU A 17 -5.19 21.49 7.15
N GLY A 18 -4.27 21.85 8.05
CA GLY A 18 -3.80 23.23 8.22
C GLY A 18 -2.95 23.72 7.06
N ALA A 19 -2.67 25.02 7.02
CA ALA A 19 -1.85 25.62 5.95
C ALA A 19 -0.43 25.05 5.90
N GLU A 20 0.20 24.86 7.07
CA GLU A 20 1.55 24.30 7.20
C GLU A 20 1.60 22.83 6.73
N GLN A 21 0.67 22.01 7.22
CA GLN A 21 0.52 20.61 6.82
C GLN A 21 0.29 20.46 5.31
N ARG A 22 -0.54 21.34 4.73
CA ARG A 22 -0.76 21.35 3.29
C ARG A 22 0.51 21.74 2.52
N ALA A 23 1.28 22.70 3.03
CA ALA A 23 2.54 23.11 2.42
C ALA A 23 3.59 21.98 2.47
N GLU A 24 3.66 21.24 3.57
CA GLU A 24 4.54 20.08 3.74
C GLU A 24 4.19 18.94 2.76
N LEU A 25 2.91 18.58 2.65
CA LEU A 25 2.45 17.59 1.68
C LEU A 25 2.74 18.05 0.24
N LEU A 26 2.63 19.35 -0.05
CA LEU A 26 2.98 19.87 -1.37
C LEU A 26 4.48 19.78 -1.65
N SER A 27 5.35 20.02 -0.67
CA SER A 27 6.80 19.93 -0.88
C SER A 27 7.27 18.50 -1.15
N HIS A 28 6.58 17.49 -0.61
CA HIS A 28 6.90 16.07 -0.84
C HIS A 28 6.08 15.41 -1.96
N ALA A 29 5.18 16.13 -2.62
CA ALA A 29 4.26 15.55 -3.61
C ALA A 29 4.96 14.79 -4.75
N ALA A 30 6.15 15.25 -5.18
CA ALA A 30 6.94 14.59 -6.23
C ALA A 30 7.50 13.22 -5.79
N GLU A 31 7.79 13.04 -4.50
CA GLU A 31 8.21 11.75 -3.93
C GLU A 31 7.04 10.77 -3.87
N HIS A 32 5.83 11.29 -3.66
CA HIS A 32 4.58 10.54 -3.53
C HIS A 32 3.74 10.52 -4.81
N ASP A 33 4.39 10.66 -5.96
CA ASP A 33 3.72 10.63 -7.26
C ASP A 33 3.07 9.26 -7.51
N VAL A 34 1.80 9.26 -7.91
CA VAL A 34 1.04 8.05 -8.27
C VAL A 34 1.70 7.26 -9.39
N LEU A 35 2.45 7.92 -10.29
CA LEU A 35 3.21 7.27 -11.37
C LEU A 35 4.39 6.44 -10.86
N ARG A 36 4.84 6.68 -9.62
CA ARG A 36 5.93 5.95 -8.96
C ARG A 36 5.45 4.91 -7.96
N ALA A 37 4.12 4.77 -7.81
CA ALA A 37 3.52 3.90 -6.81
C ALA A 37 3.98 2.43 -6.98
N ALA A 38 4.53 1.88 -5.91
CA ALA A 38 4.96 0.48 -5.83
C ALA A 38 4.37 -0.19 -4.59
N PHE A 39 4.37 -1.52 -4.55
CA PHE A 39 4.09 -2.26 -3.31
C PHE A 39 5.43 -2.61 -2.66
N THR A 40 5.66 -2.09 -1.46
CA THR A 40 6.91 -2.31 -0.69
C THR A 40 6.57 -2.79 0.72
N PRO A 41 7.48 -3.51 1.42
CA PRO A 41 7.26 -3.93 2.80
C PRO A 41 6.98 -2.76 3.76
N GLU A 42 7.70 -1.65 3.59
CA GLU A 42 7.58 -0.44 4.42
C GLU A 42 6.34 0.39 4.09
N GLY A 43 5.68 0.09 2.96
CA GLY A 43 4.59 0.88 2.41
C GLY A 43 5.05 2.03 1.52
N HIS A 44 4.38 2.18 0.38
CA HIS A 44 4.56 3.32 -0.50
C HIS A 44 3.32 4.21 -0.46
N LEU A 45 3.48 5.44 0.03
CA LEU A 45 2.45 6.47 0.00
C LEU A 45 2.43 7.17 -1.36
N SER A 46 1.25 7.26 -1.96
CA SER A 46 1.00 8.12 -3.11
C SER A 46 -0.22 9.01 -2.88
N TYR A 47 -0.14 10.27 -3.30
CA TYR A 47 -1.27 11.22 -3.28
C TYR A 47 -1.09 12.31 -4.33
N ASP A 48 -2.19 13.00 -4.64
CA ASP A 48 -2.16 14.27 -5.37
C ASP A 48 -3.08 15.25 -4.66
N ILE A 49 -2.51 15.97 -3.68
CA ILE A 49 -3.23 16.92 -2.83
C ILE A 49 -3.71 18.16 -3.61
N THR A 50 -3.19 18.40 -4.83
CA THR A 50 -3.65 19.49 -5.69
C THR A 50 -4.96 19.14 -6.39
N ALA A 51 -5.12 17.86 -6.77
CA ALA A 51 -6.36 17.38 -7.39
C ALA A 51 -7.42 17.00 -6.34
N ARG A 52 -7.03 16.31 -5.26
CA ARG A 52 -7.94 15.86 -4.20
C ARG A 52 -7.19 15.48 -2.92
N PRO A 53 -7.81 15.63 -1.74
CA PRO A 53 -7.18 15.23 -0.49
C PRO A 53 -7.10 13.71 -0.27
N ALA A 54 -7.18 12.89 -1.33
CA ALA A 54 -7.13 11.44 -1.20
C ALA A 54 -5.70 10.92 -1.23
N PHE A 55 -5.42 9.91 -0.41
CA PHE A 55 -4.15 9.21 -0.37
C PHE A 55 -4.32 7.71 -0.55
N THR A 56 -3.23 7.04 -0.91
CA THR A 56 -3.17 5.58 -1.00
C THR A 56 -1.80 5.10 -0.54
N PHE A 57 -1.79 4.21 0.45
CA PHE A 57 -0.63 3.42 0.82
C PHE A 57 -0.70 2.05 0.16
N ARG A 58 0.46 1.53 -0.27
CA ARG A 58 0.61 0.21 -0.90
C ARG A 58 1.69 -0.59 -0.19
N PHE A 59 1.31 -1.70 0.41
CA PHE A 59 2.17 -2.58 1.19
C PHE A 59 2.30 -3.95 0.54
N GLN A 60 3.50 -4.51 0.60
CA GLN A 60 3.73 -5.92 0.26
C GLN A 60 4.04 -6.68 1.55
N ASP A 61 3.35 -7.79 1.77
CA ASP A 61 3.65 -8.71 2.87
C ASP A 61 3.71 -10.15 2.35
N THR A 62 4.13 -11.08 3.19
CA THR A 62 4.21 -12.50 2.89
C THR A 62 3.67 -13.34 4.04
N GLY A 63 3.12 -14.50 3.71
CA GLY A 63 2.66 -15.49 4.69
C GLY A 63 2.77 -16.90 4.15
N GLU A 64 2.32 -17.85 4.94
CA GLU A 64 2.29 -19.27 4.59
C GLU A 64 0.85 -19.75 4.41
N GLU A 65 -0.04 -19.27 5.27
CA GLU A 65 -1.46 -19.63 5.30
C GLU A 65 -2.33 -18.60 4.57
N GLU A 66 -3.54 -19.00 4.21
CA GLU A 66 -4.48 -18.09 3.54
C GLU A 66 -4.91 -16.96 4.47
N GLU A 67 -5.12 -17.29 5.74
CA GLU A 67 -5.56 -16.39 6.79
C GLU A 67 -4.53 -15.28 7.09
N ASP A 68 -3.26 -15.49 6.73
CA ASP A 68 -2.20 -14.49 6.91
C ASP A 68 -2.48 -13.20 6.13
N ILE A 69 -3.32 -13.24 5.08
CA ILE A 69 -3.75 -12.03 4.36
C ILE A 69 -4.52 -11.05 5.27
N LEU A 70 -5.26 -11.56 6.26
CA LEU A 70 -5.99 -10.72 7.22
C LEU A 70 -5.02 -10.02 8.16
N VAL A 71 -4.01 -10.75 8.64
CA VAL A 71 -2.94 -10.20 9.50
C VAL A 71 -2.12 -9.16 8.73
N ALA A 72 -1.76 -9.44 7.48
CA ALA A 72 -1.07 -8.48 6.60
C ALA A 72 -1.91 -7.20 6.41
N THR A 73 -3.23 -7.35 6.28
CA THR A 73 -4.15 -6.21 6.14
C THR A 73 -4.18 -5.35 7.40
N GLU A 74 -4.26 -5.97 8.58
CA GLU A 74 -4.24 -5.27 9.86
C GLU A 74 -2.93 -4.50 10.09
N ARG A 75 -1.77 -5.13 9.85
CA ARG A 75 -0.46 -4.48 9.95
C ARG A 75 -0.33 -3.28 9.01
N ALA A 76 -0.81 -3.42 7.77
CA ALA A 76 -0.80 -2.34 6.79
C ALA A 76 -1.67 -1.16 7.23
N GLU A 77 -2.85 -1.42 7.79
CA GLU A 77 -3.70 -0.37 8.37
C GLU A 77 -3.03 0.33 9.55
N GLU A 78 -2.49 -0.44 10.50
CA GLU A 78 -1.81 0.10 11.67
C GLU A 78 -0.62 0.98 11.26
N THR A 79 0.20 0.50 10.32
CA THR A 79 1.35 1.25 9.79
C THR A 79 0.91 2.55 9.11
N ALA A 80 -0.15 2.52 8.31
CA ALA A 80 -0.70 3.72 7.68
C ALA A 80 -1.23 4.72 8.72
N ARG A 81 -1.95 4.25 9.75
CA ARG A 81 -2.48 5.08 10.84
C ARG A 81 -1.36 5.70 11.66
N ALA A 82 -0.31 4.93 11.98
CA ALA A 82 0.86 5.42 12.68
C ALA A 82 1.55 6.53 11.89
N TRP A 83 1.83 6.31 10.60
CA TRP A 83 2.48 7.31 9.74
C TRP A 83 1.72 8.65 9.71
N LEU A 84 0.38 8.59 9.60
CA LEU A 84 -0.49 9.77 9.60
C LEU A 84 -0.51 10.47 10.97
N THR A 85 -0.69 9.70 12.04
CA THR A 85 -0.84 10.23 13.40
C THR A 85 0.46 10.84 13.91
N GLU A 86 1.61 10.21 13.67
CA GLU A 86 2.94 10.73 14.04
C GLU A 86 3.24 12.09 13.41
N ARG A 87 2.68 12.36 12.22
CA ARG A 87 2.81 13.63 11.50
C ARG A 87 1.65 14.60 11.76
N GLY A 88 0.71 14.21 12.63
CA GLY A 88 -0.45 15.01 12.99
C GLY A 88 -1.49 15.17 11.88
N TYR A 89 -1.44 14.35 10.82
CA TYR A 89 -2.41 14.41 9.73
C TYR A 89 -3.74 13.79 10.14
N GLY A 90 -4.80 14.60 10.13
CA GLY A 90 -6.16 14.09 10.22
C GLY A 90 -6.53 13.26 8.99
N TYR A 91 -7.36 12.23 9.18
CA TYR A 91 -7.84 11.39 8.08
C TYR A 91 -9.24 10.85 8.34
N LYS A 92 -9.95 10.55 7.25
CA LYS A 92 -11.28 9.92 7.27
C LYS A 92 -11.45 8.90 6.15
N ASN A 93 -12.52 8.12 6.24
CA ASN A 93 -12.92 7.13 5.24
C ASN A 93 -11.80 6.12 4.93
N LEU A 94 -11.06 5.68 5.95
CA LEU A 94 -10.01 4.69 5.79
C LEU A 94 -10.63 3.35 5.33
N ARG A 95 -10.08 2.77 4.27
CA ARG A 95 -10.51 1.48 3.71
C ARG A 95 -9.32 0.69 3.22
N SER A 96 -9.33 -0.61 3.46
CA SER A 96 -8.27 -1.52 3.01
C SER A 96 -8.80 -2.60 2.10
N SER A 97 -7.95 -3.01 1.16
CA SER A 97 -8.19 -4.12 0.25
C SER A 97 -6.90 -4.90 0.09
N ALA A 98 -6.96 -6.22 0.20
CA ALA A 98 -5.81 -7.10 0.02
C ALA A 98 -6.01 -8.10 -1.12
N GLU A 99 -4.92 -8.48 -1.77
CA GLU A 99 -4.87 -9.45 -2.85
C GLU A 99 -3.77 -10.48 -2.58
N ASP A 100 -4.09 -11.77 -2.67
CA ASP A 100 -3.12 -12.87 -2.64
C ASP A 100 -2.65 -13.18 -4.07
N LEU A 101 -1.39 -12.88 -4.36
CA LEU A 101 -0.80 -13.11 -5.68
C LEU A 101 -0.53 -14.59 -5.97
N SER A 102 -0.57 -15.46 -4.96
CA SER A 102 -0.49 -16.91 -5.17
C SER A 102 -1.75 -17.46 -5.83
N GLN A 103 -2.89 -16.78 -5.66
CA GLN A 103 -4.18 -17.12 -6.27
C GLN A 103 -4.39 -16.44 -7.64
N ALA A 104 -3.53 -15.49 -8.02
CA ALA A 104 -3.63 -14.82 -9.31
C ALA A 104 -3.28 -15.80 -10.44
N PRO A 105 -4.10 -15.91 -11.51
CA PRO A 105 -3.78 -16.79 -12.63
C PRO A 105 -2.43 -16.38 -13.23
N LEU A 106 -1.45 -17.29 -13.19
CA LEU A 106 -0.09 -17.05 -13.65
C LEU A 106 -0.10 -16.48 -15.07
N SER A 107 0.51 -15.30 -15.23
CA SER A 107 0.76 -14.72 -16.54
C SER A 107 1.63 -15.65 -17.39
N LYS A 108 1.53 -15.57 -18.74
CA LYS A 108 2.34 -16.40 -19.65
C LYS A 108 3.85 -16.30 -19.36
N ARG A 109 4.33 -15.15 -18.89
CA ARG A 109 5.74 -14.92 -18.52
C ARG A 109 6.13 -15.63 -17.23
N GLN A 110 5.27 -15.59 -16.21
CA GLN A 110 5.49 -16.29 -14.94
C GLN A 110 5.46 -17.82 -15.11
N ARG A 111 4.59 -18.36 -15.99
CA ARG A 111 4.61 -19.80 -16.31
C ARG A 111 5.94 -20.25 -16.91
N ARG A 112 6.53 -19.45 -17.80
CA ARG A 112 7.85 -19.76 -18.39
C ARG A 112 8.98 -19.71 -17.34
N ALA A 113 8.97 -18.72 -16.46
CA ALA A 113 9.96 -18.60 -15.39
C ALA A 113 9.82 -19.71 -14.32
N ALA A 114 8.59 -20.15 -14.04
CA ALA A 114 8.32 -21.26 -13.13
C ALA A 114 8.80 -22.61 -13.73
N ALA A 115 8.55 -22.85 -15.02
CA ALA A 115 9.03 -24.03 -15.72
C ALA A 115 10.57 -24.11 -15.74
N GLN A 116 11.25 -22.97 -15.82
CA GLN A 116 12.71 -22.89 -15.88
C GLN A 116 13.41 -22.98 -14.50
N ARG A 117 12.65 -23.02 -13.41
CA ARG A 117 13.15 -23.25 -12.04
C ARG A 117 12.94 -24.68 -11.55
N GLN A 118 12.31 -25.53 -12.36
CA GLN A 118 12.06 -26.94 -12.06
C GLN A 118 13.04 -27.90 -12.76
N ASP A 119 14.02 -27.35 -13.50
CA ASP A 119 15.19 -28.05 -14.05
C ASP A 119 16.45 -27.69 -13.23
#